data_AF-C0QPD8-F1
#
_entry.id   AF-C0QPD8-F1
#
_cell.length_a   1.000
_cell.length_b   1.000
_cell.length_c   1.000
_cell.angle_alpha   90.00
_cell.angle_beta   90.00
_cell.angle_gamma   90.00
#
_symmetry.space_group_name_H-M   'P 1'
#
loop_
_entity.id
_entity.type
_entity.pdbx_description
1 polymer ?
#
loop_
_entity_poly.entity_id
_entity_poly.type
_entity_poly.pdbx_seq_one_letter_code
_entity_poly.pdbx_strand_id
1 'polypeptide(L)'
;MENVNNLLDKLIGKLKEEKDLLIKSIQDARYVEELVKVIEEKRDILSQLSKYNREDFKGFEDKLREIETLGRSNLTLAANNAQFIDEIFSVLFEEPQKYDQSGNISQEQKGLFNKKI
;
A
#
# COMPACT_ATOMS: atom_id res chain seq x y z
N MET A 1 -28.92 -6.45 -10.54
CA MET A 1 -27.53 -6.94 -10.48
C MET A 1 -26.74 -6.15 -11.50
N GLU A 2 -25.61 -5.58 -11.11
CA GLU A 2 -24.67 -4.99 -12.08
C GLU A 2 -24.07 -6.11 -12.94
N ASN A 3 -23.59 -5.82 -14.15
CA ASN A 3 -22.93 -6.82 -14.99
C ASN A 3 -21.41 -6.81 -14.75
N VAL A 4 -20.74 -7.91 -15.12
CA VAL A 4 -19.28 -8.07 -14.97
C VAL A 4 -18.53 -6.89 -15.59
N ASN A 5 -18.90 -6.47 -16.80
CA ASN A 5 -18.22 -5.35 -17.46
C ASN A 5 -18.23 -4.06 -16.63
N ASN A 6 -19.38 -3.68 -16.07
CA ASN A 6 -19.50 -2.47 -15.25
C ASN A 6 -18.66 -2.60 -13.97
N LEU A 7 -18.68 -3.76 -13.32
CA LEU A 7 -17.86 -4.00 -12.12
C LEU A 7 -16.35 -3.91 -12.44
N LEU A 8 -15.91 -4.43 -13.58
CA LEU A 8 -14.52 -4.30 -14.03
C LEU A 8 -14.16 -2.84 -14.32
N ASP A 9 -15.03 -2.08 -15.01
CA ASP A 9 -14.82 -0.66 -15.28
C ASP A 9 -14.71 0.17 -13.99
N LYS A 10 -15.59 -0.10 -13.02
CA LYS A 10 -15.54 0.53 -11.70
C LYS A 10 -14.24 0.20 -10.97
N LEU A 11 -13.80 -1.07 -11.00
CA LEU A 11 -12.56 -1.48 -10.35
C LEU A 11 -11.35 -0.77 -10.98
N ILE A 12 -11.30 -0.67 -12.31
CA ILE A 12 -10.27 0.10 -13.02
C ILE A 12 -10.29 1.57 -12.58
N GLY A 13 -11.47 2.19 -12.52
CA GLY A 13 -11.62 3.56 -12.02
C GLY A 13 -11.07 3.74 -10.62
N LYS A 14 -11.42 2.83 -9.70
CA LYS A 14 -10.95 2.87 -8.31
C LYS A 14 -9.45 2.60 -8.16
N LEU A 15 -8.87 1.76 -9.00
CA LEU A 15 -7.43 1.54 -9.03
C LEU A 15 -6.67 2.79 -9.54
N LYS A 16 -7.22 3.52 -10.51
CA LYS A 16 -6.65 4.80 -10.97
C LYS A 16 -6.74 5.86 -9.87
N GLU A 17 -7.89 5.95 -9.21
CA GLU A 17 -8.10 6.85 -8.07
C GLU A 17 -7.15 6.54 -6.89
N GLU A 18 -7.01 5.26 -6.54
CA GLU A 18 -6.05 4.82 -5.51
C GLU A 18 -4.62 5.24 -5.84
N LYS A 19 -4.20 5.10 -7.10
CA LYS A 19 -2.86 5.49 -7.52
C LYS A 19 -2.59 6.97 -7.22
N ASP A 20 -3.53 7.84 -7.58
CA ASP A 20 -3.42 9.27 -7.35
C ASP A 20 -3.41 9.61 -5.86
N LEU A 21 -4.26 8.93 -5.07
CA LEU A 21 -4.35 9.12 -3.63
C LEU A 21 -3.08 8.63 -2.90
N LEU A 22 -2.49 7.51 -3.31
CA LEU A 22 -1.22 7.02 -2.77
C LEU A 22 -0.07 8.03 -2.96
N ILE A 23 -0.08 8.79 -4.05
CA ILE A 23 0.91 9.85 -4.28
C ILE A 23 0.63 11.05 -3.38
N LYS A 24 -0.63 11.48 -3.32
CA LYS A 24 -1.05 12.66 -2.54
C LYS A 24 -0.95 12.46 -1.03
N SER A 25 -1.24 11.25 -0.53
CA SER A 25 -1.29 10.96 0.91
C SER A 25 0.08 11.03 1.60
N ILE A 26 1.19 10.96 0.84
CA ILE A 26 2.55 11.18 1.36
C ILE A 26 2.73 12.65 1.78
N GLN A 27 2.11 13.57 1.04
CA GLN A 27 2.29 15.01 1.21
C GLN A 27 1.25 15.61 2.14
N ASP A 28 0.05 15.03 2.18
CA ASP A 28 -1.08 15.61 2.88
C ASP A 28 -2.01 14.53 3.46
N ALA A 29 -2.09 14.53 4.79
CA ALA A 29 -2.89 13.57 5.55
C ALA A 29 -4.39 13.62 5.23
N ARG A 30 -4.91 14.73 4.66
CA ARG A 30 -6.33 14.86 4.31
C ARG A 30 -6.77 13.81 3.27
N TYR A 31 -5.85 13.32 2.43
CA TYR A 31 -6.15 12.31 1.42
C TYR A 31 -6.16 10.87 1.98
N VAL A 32 -5.74 10.66 3.23
CA VAL A 32 -5.72 9.32 3.84
C VAL A 32 -7.14 8.77 4.01
N GLU A 33 -8.09 9.59 4.45
CA GLU A 33 -9.49 9.17 4.59
C GLU A 33 -10.12 8.80 3.24
N GLU A 34 -9.80 9.55 2.18
CA GLU A 34 -10.23 9.23 0.82
C GLU A 34 -9.63 7.92 0.33
N LEU A 35 -8.34 7.69 0.59
CA LEU A 35 -7.65 6.45 0.23
C LEU A 35 -8.30 5.23 0.92
N VAL A 36 -8.63 5.34 2.20
CA VAL A 36 -9.32 4.27 2.94
C VAL A 36 -10.68 3.96 2.31
N LYS A 37 -11.48 4.97 1.96
CA LYS A 37 -12.77 4.77 1.28
C LYS A 37 -12.61 4.05 -0.05
N VAL A 38 -11.62 4.43 -0.87
CA VAL A 38 -11.33 3.75 -2.14
C VAL A 38 -10.93 2.30 -1.93
N ILE A 39 -10.16 1.97 -0.89
CA ILE A 39 -9.81 0.59 -0.55
C ILE A 39 -11.05 -0.23 -0.19
N GLU A 40 -11.97 0.33 0.60
CA GLU A 40 -13.22 -0.34 0.98
C GLU A 40 -14.13 -0.58 -0.23
N GLU A 41 -14.29 0.42 -1.10
CA GLU A 41 -15.07 0.31 -2.33
C GLU A 41 -14.51 -0.75 -3.28
N LYS A 42 -13.17 -0.82 -3.46
CA LYS A 42 -12.55 -1.91 -4.23
C LYS A 42 -12.85 -3.27 -3.63
N ARG A 43 -12.81 -3.40 -2.30
CA ARG A 43 -13.12 -4.67 -1.61
C ARG A 43 -14.56 -5.11 -1.89
N ASP A 44 -15.50 -4.17 -1.87
CA ASP A 44 -16.90 -4.44 -2.22
C ASP A 44 -17.06 -4.88 -3.68
N ILE A 45 -16.43 -4.17 -4.63
CA ILE A 45 -16.46 -4.54 -6.05
C ILE A 45 -15.88 -5.94 -6.27
N LEU A 46 -14.76 -6.27 -5.62
CA LEU A 46 -14.15 -7.61 -5.69
C LEU A 46 -15.07 -8.68 -5.11
N SER A 47 -15.78 -8.39 -4.01
CA SER A 47 -16.79 -9.28 -3.41
C SER A 47 -18.00 -9.51 -4.33
N GLN A 48 -18.37 -8.51 -5.14
CA GLN A 48 -19.39 -8.69 -6.17
C GLN A 48 -18.87 -9.52 -7.34
N LEU A 49 -17.65 -9.24 -7.82
CA LEU A 49 -16.99 -10.00 -8.89
C LEU A 49 -16.76 -11.47 -8.52
N SER A 50 -16.51 -11.79 -7.24
CA SER A 50 -16.30 -13.18 -6.80
C SER A 50 -17.54 -14.07 -6.89
N LYS A 51 -18.72 -13.49 -7.16
CA LYS A 51 -19.97 -14.23 -7.37
C LYS A 51 -20.14 -14.75 -8.80
N TYR A 52 -19.28 -14.32 -9.72
CA TYR A 52 -19.31 -14.73 -11.12
C TYR A 52 -18.33 -15.89 -11.37
N ASN A 53 -18.63 -16.68 -12.40
CA ASN A 53 -17.77 -17.77 -12.84
C ASN A 53 -16.76 -17.27 -13.88
N ARG A 54 -15.73 -18.07 -14.12
CA ARG A 54 -14.66 -17.73 -15.08
C ARG A 54 -15.20 -17.42 -16.48
N GLU A 55 -16.24 -18.12 -16.89
CA GLU A 55 -16.90 -17.98 -18.18
C GLU A 55 -17.50 -16.59 -18.38
N ASP A 56 -17.95 -15.94 -17.29
CA ASP A 56 -18.54 -14.61 -17.31
C ASP A 56 -17.49 -13.51 -17.57
N PHE A 57 -16.19 -13.84 -17.45
CA PHE A 57 -15.08 -12.94 -17.73
C PHE A 57 -14.52 -13.07 -19.15
N LYS A 58 -15.01 -14.03 -19.96
CA LYS A 58 -14.55 -14.21 -21.35
C LYS A 58 -14.84 -12.96 -22.17
N GLY A 59 -13.83 -12.48 -22.90
CA GLY A 59 -13.92 -11.25 -23.71
C GLY A 59 -13.57 -9.97 -22.96
N PHE A 60 -13.15 -10.06 -21.69
CA PHE A 60 -12.66 -8.92 -20.90
C PHE A 60 -11.17 -9.05 -20.53
N GLU A 61 -10.40 -9.81 -21.30
CA GLU A 61 -8.98 -10.10 -21.03
C GLU A 61 -8.14 -8.82 -20.93
N ASP A 62 -8.43 -7.82 -21.77
CA ASP A 62 -7.73 -6.53 -21.74
C ASP A 62 -7.99 -5.78 -20.43
N LYS A 63 -9.23 -5.80 -19.93
CA LYS A 63 -9.58 -5.17 -18.65
C LYS A 63 -8.92 -5.88 -17.48
N LEU A 64 -8.89 -7.21 -17.50
CA LEU A 64 -8.21 -8.00 -16.47
C LEU A 64 -6.70 -7.70 -16.45
N ARG A 65 -6.08 -7.55 -17.61
CA ARG A 65 -4.66 -7.15 -17.72
C ARG A 65 -4.42 -5.73 -17.22
N GLU A 66 -5.32 -4.80 -17.52
CA GLU A 66 -5.26 -3.43 -16.99
C GLU A 66 -5.37 -3.42 -15.46
N ILE A 67 -6.32 -4.17 -14.90
CA ILE A 67 -6.49 -4.34 -13.45
C ILE A 67 -5.23 -4.91 -12.81
N GLU A 68 -4.63 -5.96 -13.39
CA GLU A 68 -3.38 -6.54 -12.90
C GLU A 68 -2.23 -5.51 -12.92
N THR A 69 -2.11 -4.77 -14.02
CA THR A 69 -1.05 -3.77 -14.19
C THR A 69 -1.18 -2.63 -13.18
N LEU A 70 -2.39 -2.08 -13.03
CA LEU A 70 -2.68 -1.03 -12.06
C LEU A 70 -2.50 -1.53 -10.63
N GLY A 71 -3.01 -2.73 -10.31
CA GLY A 71 -2.88 -3.35 -8.99
C GLY A 71 -1.42 -3.54 -8.59
N ARG A 72 -0.56 -4.02 -9.52
CA ARG A 72 0.88 -4.11 -9.28
C ARG A 72 1.50 -2.74 -9.08
N SER A 73 1.18 -1.75 -9.91
CA SER A 73 1.69 -0.39 -9.76
C SER A 73 1.35 0.21 -8.40
N ASN A 74 0.11 0.03 -7.94
CA ASN A 74 -0.35 0.57 -6.67
C ASN A 74 0.33 -0.13 -5.49
N LEU A 75 0.54 -1.45 -5.59
CA LEU A 75 1.28 -2.20 -4.58
C LEU A 75 2.72 -1.71 -4.43
N THR A 76 3.47 -1.52 -5.53
CA THR A 76 4.84 -1.02 -5.42
C THR A 76 4.88 0.44 -4.95
N LEU A 77 3.91 1.28 -5.32
CA LEU A 77 3.79 2.63 -4.74
C LEU A 77 3.56 2.58 -3.23
N ALA A 78 2.63 1.76 -2.76
CA ALA A 78 2.37 1.61 -1.33
C ALA A 78 3.60 1.08 -0.57
N ALA A 79 4.32 0.12 -1.14
CA ALA A 79 5.56 -0.42 -0.56
C ALA A 79 6.65 0.66 -0.47
N ASN A 80 6.84 1.45 -1.53
CA ASN A 80 7.80 2.55 -1.53
C ASN A 80 7.43 3.63 -0.49
N ASN A 81 6.13 3.93 -0.34
CA ASN A 81 5.65 4.87 0.66
C ASN A 81 5.92 4.36 2.08
N ALA A 82 5.69 3.08 2.34
CA ALA A 82 5.99 2.47 3.63
C ALA A 82 7.49 2.52 3.94
N GLN A 83 8.33 2.15 2.97
CA GLN A 83 9.78 2.23 3.11
C GLN A 83 10.26 3.67 3.40
N PHE A 84 9.73 4.66 2.69
CA PHE A 84 10.06 6.06 2.94
C PHE A 84 9.69 6.50 4.35
N ILE A 85 8.54 6.07 4.85
CA ILE A 85 8.12 6.32 6.24
C ILE A 85 9.11 5.67 7.21
N ASP A 86 9.47 4.40 7.02
CA ASP A 86 10.43 3.69 7.87
C ASP A 86 11.81 4.38 7.89
N GLU A 87 12.26 4.92 6.75
CA GLU A 87 13.50 5.70 6.65
C GLU A 87 13.42 7.00 7.46
N ILE A 88 12.29 7.73 7.41
CA ILE A 88 12.07 8.92 8.24
C ILE A 88 12.12 8.55 9.73
N PHE A 89 11.43 7.48 10.13
CA PHE A 89 11.42 7.04 11.53
C PHE A 89 12.82 6.64 11.99
N SER A 90 13.59 5.96 11.14
CA SER A 90 14.98 5.58 11.46
C SER A 90 15.83 6.83 11.72
N VAL A 91 15.73 7.87 10.88
CA VAL A 91 16.47 9.13 11.09
C VAL A 91 16.05 9.89 12.36
N LEU A 92 14.76 9.89 12.70
CA LEU A 92 14.24 10.64 13.85
C LEU A 92 14.49 9.94 15.19
N PHE A 93 14.51 8.60 15.20
CA PHE A 93 14.54 7.80 16.43
C PHE A 93 15.81 6.97 16.62
N GLU A 94 16.70 6.90 15.63
CA GLU A 94 18.07 6.43 15.88
C GLU A 94 18.84 7.52 16.65
N GLU A 95 19.35 7.17 17.83
CA GLU A 95 20.20 8.08 18.60
C GLU A 95 21.42 8.48 17.76
N PRO A 96 21.84 9.76 17.75
CA PRO A 96 23.11 10.12 17.15
C PRO A 96 24.18 9.29 17.83
N GLN A 97 24.97 8.55 17.05
CA GLN A 97 26.10 7.77 17.56
C GLN A 97 26.95 8.70 18.43
N LYS A 98 26.90 8.51 19.76
CA LYS A 98 27.75 9.26 20.67
C LYS A 98 29.14 8.71 20.51
N TYR A 99 29.96 9.46 19.79
CA TYR A 99 31.40 9.27 19.79
C TYR A 99 31.89 9.47 21.23
N ASP A 100 32.62 8.50 21.76
CA ASP A 100 33.38 8.74 22.98
C ASP A 100 34.49 9.78 22.71
N GLN A 101 35.15 10.27 23.76
CA GLN A 101 36.25 11.24 23.63
C GLN A 101 37.47 10.70 22.83
N SER A 102 37.44 9.42 22.45
CA SER A 102 38.48 8.74 21.67
C SER A 102 38.04 8.48 20.21
N GLY A 103 36.85 8.93 19.80
CA GLY A 103 36.34 8.76 18.44
C GLY A 103 35.76 7.38 18.14
N ASN A 104 35.53 6.53 19.14
CA ASN A 104 34.91 5.22 18.93
C ASN A 104 33.38 5.30 18.99
N ILE A 105 32.72 4.52 18.14
CA ILE A 105 31.27 4.34 18.14
C ILE A 105 30.91 3.42 19.30
N SER A 106 30.17 3.92 20.29
CA SER A 106 29.57 3.10 21.33
C SER A 106 28.40 2.30 20.73
N GLN A 107 28.66 1.09 20.22
CA GLN A 107 27.61 0.14 19.87
C GLN A 107 27.02 -0.43 21.16
N GLU A 108 25.98 0.20 21.71
CA GLU A 108 25.11 -0.49 22.66
C GLU A 108 24.42 -1.64 21.93
N GLN A 109 24.90 -2.87 22.18
CA GLN A 109 24.20 -4.09 21.79
C GLN A 109 22.83 -4.12 22.49
N LYS A 110 21.77 -3.69 21.79
CA LYS A 110 20.39 -3.92 22.21
C LYS A 110 20.06 -5.41 22.07
N GLY A 111 20.50 -6.21 23.05
CA GLY A 111 20.05 -7.57 23.25
C GLY A 111 18.61 -7.59 23.76
N LEU A 112 17.64 -7.81 22.87
CA LEU A 112 16.21 -7.99 23.21
C LEU A 112 15.88 -9.36 23.83
N PHE A 113 16.81 -9.96 24.59
CA PHE A 113 16.56 -11.23 25.28
C PHE A 113 17.14 -11.20 26.70
N ASN A 114 16.35 -10.65 27.63
CA ASN A 114 16.32 -11.18 28.98
C ASN A 114 14.88 -11.11 29.53
N LYS A 115 14.06 -12.05 29.05
CA LYS A 115 12.98 -12.62 29.87
C LYS A 115 13.64 -13.44 30.98
N LYS A 116 13.31 -13.16 32.24
CA LYS A 116 12.80 -14.16 33.21
C LYS A 116 12.52 -13.50 34.57
N ILE A 117 11.24 -13.66 34.97
CA ILE A 117 10.70 -13.99 36.31
C ILE A 117 11.38 -13.32 37.50
#